data_AF-A0A7C6Y5F8-F1
#
_entry.id   AF-A0A7C6Y5F8-F1
#
_cell.length_a   1.000
_cell.length_b   1.000
_cell.length_c   1.000
_cell.angle_alpha   90.00
_cell.angle_beta   90.00
_cell.angle_gamma   90.00
#
_symmetry.space_group_name_H-M   'P 1'
#
loop_
_entity.id
_entity.type
_entity.pdbx_description
1 polymer ?
#
loop_
_entity_poly.entity_id
_entity_poly.type
_entity_poly.pdbx_seq_one_letter_code
_entity_poly.pdbx_strand_id
1 'polypeptide(L)'
;HEIRVITGNLNIGDTVPGFIQVIGQIGYFVLTESYNLVLVKLANTREKYHLGQKVDVTITYETPSGYEGSLIEFKEAIRVDDSKMILDYLEASGGKMPYTAQTDSETIQKVFGLSRKAFKRALGLLYKERKVIFEESETIMVKSNE
;
A
#
# COMPACT_ATOMS: atom_id res chain seq x y z
N HIS A 1 19.45 -20.96 21.94
CA HIS A 1 19.85 -20.87 20.53
C HIS A 1 18.68 -20.24 19.79
N GLU A 2 18.66 -18.92 19.69
CA GLU A 2 17.69 -18.26 18.82
C GLU A 2 18.14 -18.48 17.38
N ILE A 3 17.33 -19.21 16.61
CA ILE A 3 17.53 -19.35 15.17
C ILE A 3 17.24 -17.97 14.59
N ARG A 4 18.30 -17.22 14.25
CA ARG A 4 18.15 -16.06 13.36
C ARG A 4 17.87 -16.60 11.96
N VAL A 5 16.59 -16.64 11.60
CA VAL A 5 16.18 -16.70 10.19
C VAL A 5 16.83 -15.48 9.54
N ILE A 6 17.52 -15.67 8.42
CA ILE A 6 18.13 -14.58 7.68
C ILE A 6 16.99 -13.66 7.24
N THR A 7 16.83 -12.55 7.95
CA THR A 7 15.95 -11.42 7.64
C THR A 7 16.83 -10.25 7.22
N GLY A 8 16.44 -9.49 6.20
CA GLY A 8 17.04 -8.17 5.99
C GLY A 8 17.43 -7.78 4.58
N ASN A 9 16.94 -8.44 3.51
CA ASN A 9 17.23 -8.02 2.14
C ASN A 9 15.99 -7.66 1.30
N LEU A 10 14.82 -7.55 1.92
CA LEU A 10 13.58 -7.12 1.25
C LEU A 10 13.17 -5.75 1.76
N ASN A 11 12.72 -4.88 0.87
CA ASN A 11 12.17 -3.58 1.23
C ASN A 11 10.64 -3.63 1.25
N ILE A 12 10.04 -2.78 2.09
CA ILE A 12 8.59 -2.56 2.06
C ILE A 12 8.21 -2.00 0.68
N GLY A 13 7.17 -2.56 0.08
CA GLY A 13 6.69 -2.24 -1.27
C GLY A 13 7.20 -3.20 -2.36
N ASP A 14 8.28 -3.93 -2.10
CA ASP A 14 8.79 -4.91 -3.06
C ASP A 14 7.77 -6.02 -3.27
N THR A 15 7.58 -6.42 -4.52
CA THR A 15 6.82 -7.63 -4.88
C THR A 15 7.80 -8.67 -5.37
N VAL A 16 7.87 -9.80 -4.66
CA VAL A 16 8.87 -10.84 -4.90
C VAL A 16 8.22 -12.22 -5.04
N PRO A 17 8.77 -13.10 -5.88
CA PRO A 17 8.27 -14.45 -6.03
C PRO A 17 8.57 -15.29 -4.79
N GLY A 18 7.66 -16.21 -4.48
CA GLY A 18 7.84 -17.20 -3.41
C GLY A 18 6.87 -18.35 -3.53
N PHE A 19 6.95 -19.26 -2.56
CA PHE A 19 6.13 -20.47 -2.51
C PHE A 19 5.40 -20.57 -1.17
N ILE A 20 4.13 -20.96 -1.20
CA ILE A 20 3.36 -21.26 0.01
C ILE A 20 3.99 -22.47 0.71
N GLN A 21 4.59 -22.29 1.88
CA GLN A 21 5.23 -23.34 2.66
C GLN A 21 4.38 -23.84 3.81
N VAL A 22 3.54 -22.98 4.38
CA VAL A 22 2.66 -23.36 5.49
C VAL A 22 1.30 -22.70 5.31
N ILE A 23 0.23 -23.48 5.52
CA ILE A 23 -1.14 -23.01 5.61
C ILE A 23 -1.53 -23.07 7.09
N GLY A 24 -1.59 -21.92 7.75
CA GLY A 24 -1.93 -21.80 9.16
C GLY A 24 -3.32 -21.19 9.38
N GLN A 25 -3.77 -21.16 10.64
CA GLN A 25 -5.06 -20.56 10.99
C GLN A 25 -5.12 -19.05 10.72
N ILE A 26 -3.99 -18.34 10.89
CA ILE A 26 -3.92 -16.88 10.73
C ILE A 26 -3.65 -16.45 9.27
N GLY A 27 -3.25 -17.38 8.39
CA GLY A 27 -2.85 -17.07 7.04
C GLY A 27 -1.84 -18.05 6.46
N TYR A 28 -1.13 -17.59 5.43
CA TYR A 28 -0.16 -18.35 4.66
C TYR A 28 1.26 -17.86 4.97
N PHE A 29 2.19 -18.79 5.12
CA PHE A 29 3.61 -18.45 5.13
C PHE A 29 4.18 -18.70 3.74
N VAL A 30 4.71 -17.64 3.14
CA VAL A 30 5.39 -17.65 1.86
C VAL A 30 6.89 -17.65 2.12
N LEU A 31 7.60 -18.65 1.57
CA LEU A 31 9.06 -18.63 1.52
C LEU A 31 9.48 -18.04 0.18
N THR A 32 10.12 -16.88 0.24
CA THR A 32 10.67 -16.20 -0.95
C THR A 32 11.86 -16.96 -1.52
N GLU A 33 12.18 -16.72 -2.79
CA GLU A 33 13.36 -17.32 -3.43
C GLU A 33 14.68 -16.90 -2.74
N SER A 34 14.71 -15.75 -2.07
CA SER A 34 15.83 -15.29 -1.24
C SER A 34 15.75 -15.78 0.22
N TYR A 35 14.97 -16.82 0.49
CA TYR A 35 14.85 -17.51 1.78
C TYR A 35 14.28 -16.68 2.95
N ASN A 36 13.59 -15.57 2.67
CA ASN A 36 12.81 -14.87 3.68
C ASN A 36 11.43 -15.51 3.86
N LEU A 37 10.98 -15.61 5.11
CA LEU A 37 9.64 -16.03 5.46
C LEU A 37 8.71 -14.81 5.59
N VAL A 38 7.62 -14.84 4.83
CA VAL A 38 6.61 -13.76 4.79
C VAL A 38 5.26 -14.30 5.25
N LEU A 39 4.68 -13.71 6.29
CA LEU A 39 3.32 -14.02 6.71
C LEU A 39 2.31 -13.19 5.90
N VAL A 40 1.41 -13.87 5.20
CA VAL A 40 0.25 -13.27 4.53
C VAL A 40 -1.00 -13.62 5.33
N LYS A 41 -1.53 -12.66 6.08
CA LYS A 41 -2.77 -12.82 6.86
C LYS A 41 -3.95 -13.10 5.93
N LEU A 42 -4.95 -13.87 6.39
CA LEU A 42 -6.13 -14.22 5.57
C LEU A 42 -6.84 -13.01 4.97
N ALA A 43 -6.91 -11.89 5.70
CA ALA A 43 -7.48 -10.64 5.21
C ALA A 43 -6.74 -10.04 3.99
N ASN A 44 -5.49 -10.43 3.77
CA ASN A 44 -4.63 -10.01 2.67
C ASN A 44 -4.52 -11.10 1.57
N THR A 45 -5.59 -11.89 1.39
CA THR A 45 -5.72 -12.92 0.34
C THR A 45 -7.06 -12.79 -0.38
N ARG A 46 -7.14 -13.24 -1.65
CA ARG A 46 -8.38 -13.22 -2.46
C ARG A 46 -9.01 -14.58 -2.67
N GLU A 47 -8.20 -15.61 -2.59
CA GLU A 47 -8.58 -16.99 -2.86
C GLU A 47 -7.84 -17.93 -1.94
N LYS A 48 -8.21 -19.21 -1.99
CA LYS A 48 -7.49 -20.25 -1.27
C LYS A 48 -6.25 -20.64 -2.06
N TYR A 49 -5.11 -20.58 -1.41
CA TYR A 49 -3.84 -21.03 -1.97
C TYR A 49 -3.50 -22.45 -1.52
N HIS A 50 -2.75 -23.17 -2.34
CA HIS A 50 -2.30 -24.54 -2.07
C HIS A 50 -0.84 -24.58 -1.60
N LEU A 51 -0.49 -25.62 -0.84
CA LEU A 51 0.89 -25.87 -0.43
C LEU A 51 1.79 -26.04 -1.68
N GLY A 52 2.93 -25.37 -1.69
CA GLY A 52 3.88 -25.37 -2.81
C GLY A 52 3.49 -24.46 -3.98
N GLN A 53 2.34 -23.79 -3.93
CA GLN A 53 1.93 -22.87 -4.99
C GLN A 53 2.90 -21.68 -5.09
N LYS A 54 3.37 -21.38 -6.32
CA LYS A 54 4.14 -20.17 -6.60
C LYS A 54 3.22 -18.95 -6.57
N VAL A 55 3.64 -17.90 -5.88
CA VAL A 55 2.92 -16.65 -5.72
C VAL A 55 3.88 -15.47 -5.77
N ASP A 56 3.40 -14.31 -6.19
CA ASP A 56 4.11 -13.05 -6.02
C ASP A 56 3.57 -12.36 -4.77
N VAL A 57 4.42 -12.20 -3.76
CA VAL A 57 4.06 -11.59 -2.47
C VAL A 57 4.62 -10.19 -2.39
N THR A 58 3.75 -9.24 -2.07
CA THR A 58 4.16 -7.87 -1.76
C THR A 58 4.54 -7.75 -0.29
N ILE A 59 5.70 -7.17 0.02
CA ILE A 59 6.15 -6.90 1.38
C ILE A 59 5.48 -5.63 1.91
N THR A 60 4.74 -5.75 3.01
CA THR A 60 3.97 -4.64 3.58
C THR A 60 4.53 -4.14 4.90
N TYR A 61 5.25 -4.99 5.65
CA TYR A 61 5.80 -4.62 6.96
C TYR A 61 6.97 -5.53 7.34
N GLU A 62 7.94 -4.98 8.07
CA GLU A 62 9.06 -5.73 8.66
C GLU A 62 8.80 -5.94 10.16
N THR A 63 9.00 -7.16 10.66
CA THR A 63 8.84 -7.50 12.08
C THR A 63 10.16 -8.02 12.65
N PRO A 64 10.33 -8.07 13.99
CA PRO A 64 11.53 -8.65 14.61
C PRO A 64 11.78 -10.13 14.23
N SER A 65 10.76 -10.82 13.72
CA SER A 65 10.78 -12.25 13.40
C SER A 65 10.64 -12.57 11.91
N GLY A 66 10.54 -11.57 11.02
CA GLY A 66 10.32 -11.81 9.59
C GLY A 66 9.65 -10.64 8.88
N TYR A 67 8.84 -10.96 7.88
CA TYR A 67 8.06 -9.96 7.13
C TYR A 67 6.57 -10.31 7.16
N GLU A 68 5.73 -9.30 7.04
CA GLU A 68 4.33 -9.45 6.65
C GLU A 68 4.12 -8.99 5.21
N GLY A 69 3.15 -9.59 4.53
CA GLY A 69 2.86 -9.28 3.13
C GLY A 69 1.41 -9.45 2.70
N SER A 70 1.19 -9.23 1.41
CA SER A 70 -0.10 -9.31 0.74
C SER A 70 0.00 -10.11 -0.55
N LEU A 71 -0.99 -10.97 -0.78
CA LEU A 71 -1.25 -11.63 -2.08
C LEU A 71 -2.40 -10.97 -2.85
N ILE A 72 -2.96 -9.91 -2.29
CA ILE A 72 -3.86 -9.01 -3.00
C ILE A 72 -2.97 -8.12 -3.87
N GLU A 73 -3.15 -8.17 -5.19
CA GLU A 73 -2.48 -7.28 -6.13
C GLU A 73 -2.48 -5.84 -5.61
N PHE A 74 -1.32 -5.18 -5.73
CA PHE A 74 -0.96 -3.87 -5.20
C PHE A 74 -2.02 -2.77 -5.42
N LYS A 75 -2.98 -2.90 -6.35
CA LYS A 75 -4.10 -1.96 -6.58
C LYS A 75 -4.94 -1.62 -5.33
N GLU A 76 -4.95 -2.49 -4.31
CA GLU A 76 -5.65 -2.24 -3.05
C GLU A 76 -4.75 -1.76 -1.91
N ALA A 77 -3.48 -2.18 -1.82
CA ALA A 77 -2.51 -1.61 -0.86
C ALA A 77 -2.13 -0.17 -1.23
N ILE A 78 -2.04 0.12 -2.53
CA ILE A 78 -1.99 1.47 -3.13
C ILE A 78 -3.12 2.37 -2.58
N ARG A 79 -4.28 1.85 -2.14
CA ARG A 79 -5.40 2.70 -1.68
C ARG A 79 -5.04 3.59 -0.49
N VAL A 80 -4.25 3.09 0.45
CA VAL A 80 -3.87 3.84 1.66
C VAL A 80 -2.68 4.75 1.35
N ASP A 81 -1.76 4.27 0.51
CA ASP A 81 -0.57 5.01 0.10
C ASP A 81 -0.92 6.21 -0.81
N ASP A 82 -1.85 6.06 -1.76
CA ASP A 82 -2.31 7.16 -2.63
C ASP A 82 -2.82 8.36 -1.82
N SER A 83 -3.66 8.10 -0.82
CA SER A 83 -4.22 9.16 0.03
C SER A 83 -3.15 9.80 0.90
N LYS A 84 -2.19 9.00 1.38
CA LYS A 84 -1.07 9.51 2.15
C LYS A 84 -0.17 10.39 1.28
N MET A 85 0.19 9.94 0.08
CA MET A 85 0.99 10.68 -0.89
C MET A 85 0.35 12.03 -1.23
N ILE A 86 -0.96 12.06 -1.47
CA ILE A 86 -1.68 13.32 -1.74
C ILE A 86 -1.66 14.25 -0.51
N LEU A 87 -1.80 13.70 0.70
CA LEU A 87 -1.74 14.48 1.93
C LEU A 87 -0.34 15.05 2.17
N ASP A 88 0.70 14.24 1.99
CA ASP A 88 2.11 14.66 2.11
C ASP A 88 2.43 15.76 1.08
N TYR A 89 1.89 15.67 -0.15
CA TYR A 89 2.01 16.73 -1.17
C TYR A 89 1.32 18.02 -0.73
N LEU A 90 0.11 17.92 -0.17
CA LEU A 90 -0.64 19.07 0.36
C LEU A 90 0.15 19.76 1.48
N GLU A 91 0.69 18.99 2.44
CA GLU A 91 1.53 19.50 3.52
C GLU A 91 2.76 20.26 2.97
N ALA A 92 3.48 19.66 2.02
CA ALA A 92 4.63 20.28 1.38
C ALA A 92 4.27 21.55 0.59
N SER A 93 3.04 21.64 0.09
CA SER A 93 2.51 22.78 -0.68
C SER A 93 1.82 23.85 0.18
N GLY A 94 2.00 23.81 1.50
CA GLY A 94 1.40 24.79 2.42
C GLY A 94 -0.09 24.58 2.66
N GLY A 95 -0.58 23.35 2.48
CA GLY A 95 -1.95 22.93 2.75
C GLY A 95 -2.92 23.10 1.60
N LYS A 96 -2.46 23.43 0.38
CA LYS A 96 -3.34 23.60 -0.79
C LYS A 96 -2.67 23.16 -2.08
N MET A 97 -3.46 22.70 -3.05
CA MET A 97 -2.98 22.37 -4.39
C MET A 97 -4.03 22.66 -5.48
N PRO A 98 -3.60 23.04 -6.70
CA PRO A 98 -4.50 23.34 -7.83
C PRO A 98 -4.90 22.05 -8.59
N TYR A 99 -5.07 20.94 -7.88
CA TYR A 99 -5.44 19.65 -8.47
C TYR A 99 -6.70 19.13 -7.78
N THR A 100 -7.73 18.89 -8.58
CA THR A 100 -9.03 18.37 -8.14
C THR A 100 -9.41 17.10 -8.90
N ALA A 101 -10.56 16.50 -8.56
CA ALA A 101 -11.13 15.39 -9.32
C ALA A 101 -11.34 15.71 -10.83
N GLN A 102 -11.35 16.99 -11.22
CA GLN A 102 -11.50 17.39 -12.62
C GLN A 102 -10.19 17.41 -13.40
N THR A 103 -9.03 17.46 -12.73
CA THR A 103 -7.69 17.44 -13.34
C THR A 103 -7.59 16.35 -14.40
N ASP A 104 -6.93 16.67 -15.51
CA ASP A 104 -6.72 15.75 -16.61
C ASP A 104 -5.78 14.60 -16.21
N SER A 105 -5.91 13.47 -16.90
CA SER A 105 -5.19 12.24 -16.53
C SER A 105 -3.68 12.36 -16.71
N GLU A 106 -3.22 13.17 -17.67
CA GLU A 106 -1.79 13.33 -17.98
C GLU A 106 -1.09 14.10 -16.87
N THR A 107 -1.69 15.21 -16.43
CA THR A 107 -1.21 16.00 -15.29
C THR A 107 -1.21 15.17 -14.00
N ILE A 108 -2.27 14.42 -13.71
CA ILE A 108 -2.33 13.55 -12.51
C ILE A 108 -1.21 12.52 -12.53
N GLN A 109 -0.99 11.86 -13.68
CA GLN A 109 0.07 10.85 -13.81
C GLN A 109 1.45 11.46 -13.65
N LYS A 110 1.69 12.67 -14.19
CA LYS A 110 2.97 13.37 -14.11
C LYS A 110 3.30 13.84 -12.70
N VAL A 111 2.32 14.32 -11.96
CA VAL A 111 2.52 14.90 -10.62
C VAL A 111 2.50 13.83 -9.53
N PHE A 112 1.55 12.89 -9.60
CA PHE A 112 1.31 11.92 -8.53
C PHE A 112 1.68 10.49 -8.92
N GLY A 113 2.03 10.20 -10.17
CA GLY A 113 2.22 8.82 -10.62
C GLY A 113 0.93 7.99 -10.66
N LEU A 114 -0.23 8.64 -10.47
CA LEU A 114 -1.51 7.97 -10.32
C LEU A 114 -2.36 8.01 -11.60
N SER A 115 -3.16 6.97 -11.80
CA SER A 115 -4.30 7.06 -12.73
C SER A 115 -5.36 8.02 -12.19
N ARG A 116 -6.14 8.65 -13.09
CA ARG A 116 -7.26 9.53 -12.71
C ARG A 116 -8.28 8.84 -11.79
N LYS A 117 -8.48 7.53 -11.94
CA LYS A 117 -9.39 6.73 -11.08
C LYS A 117 -8.80 6.56 -9.67
N ALA A 118 -7.51 6.29 -9.55
CA ALA A 118 -6.82 6.17 -8.27
C ALA A 118 -6.80 7.51 -7.52
N PHE A 119 -6.49 8.60 -8.22
CA PHE A 119 -6.50 9.96 -7.66
C PHE A 119 -7.88 10.38 -7.12
N LYS A 120 -8.95 10.22 -7.92
CA LYS A 120 -10.34 10.51 -7.46
C LYS A 120 -10.72 9.70 -6.21
N ARG A 121 -10.31 8.44 -6.19
CA ARG A 121 -10.59 7.54 -5.07
C ARG A 121 -9.86 7.99 -3.80
N ALA A 122 -8.58 8.36 -3.91
CA ALA A 122 -7.77 8.84 -2.80
C ALA A 122 -8.29 10.18 -2.24
N LEU A 123 -8.64 11.12 -3.12
CA LEU A 123 -9.34 12.36 -2.74
C LEU A 123 -10.66 12.08 -2.02
N GLY A 124 -11.45 11.12 -2.51
CA GLY A 124 -12.71 10.72 -1.87
C GLY A 124 -12.51 10.13 -0.47
N LEU A 125 -11.43 9.37 -0.25
CA LEU A 125 -11.08 8.85 1.07
C LEU A 125 -10.70 9.99 2.03
N LEU A 126 -9.80 10.88 1.62
CA LEU A 126 -9.37 12.03 2.43
C LEU A 126 -10.55 12.95 2.79
N TYR A 127 -11.48 13.16 1.85
CA TYR A 127 -12.70 13.93 2.09
C TYR A 127 -13.60 13.25 3.11
N LYS A 128 -13.80 11.92 3.00
CA LYS A 128 -14.60 11.14 3.96
C LYS A 128 -13.98 11.18 5.37
N GLU A 129 -12.65 11.19 5.46
CA GLU A 129 -11.89 11.34 6.70
C GLU A 129 -11.82 12.79 7.19
N ARG A 130 -12.43 13.75 6.48
CA ARG A 130 -12.43 15.19 6.78
C ARG A 130 -11.03 15.82 6.83
N LYS A 131 -10.07 15.23 6.12
CA LYS A 131 -8.69 15.76 6.01
C LYS A 131 -8.54 16.82 4.92
N VAL A 132 -9.44 16.83 3.93
CA VAL A 132 -9.44 17.80 2.84
C VAL A 132 -10.85 18.32 2.56
N ILE A 133 -10.92 19.52 2.01
CA ILE A 133 -12.10 20.13 1.39
C ILE A 133 -11.77 20.55 -0.04
N PHE A 134 -12.81 20.77 -0.84
CA PHE A 134 -12.68 21.21 -2.22
C PHE A 134 -13.34 22.57 -2.38
N GLU A 135 -12.61 23.56 -2.88
CA GLU A 135 -13.11 24.90 -3.20
C GLU A 135 -12.84 25.20 -4.67
N GLU A 136 -13.89 25.37 -5.47
CA GLU A 136 -13.87 25.67 -6.91
C GLU A 136 -12.90 24.83 -7.76
N SER A 137 -11.61 25.18 -7.73
CA SER A 137 -10.51 24.58 -8.51
C SER A 137 -9.31 24.13 -7.66
N GLU A 138 -9.43 24.15 -6.33
CA GLU A 138 -8.37 23.77 -5.40
C GLU A 138 -8.81 22.65 -4.45
N THR A 139 -7.84 21.83 -4.04
CA THR A 139 -7.97 20.92 -2.90
C THR A 139 -7.22 21.54 -1.73
N ILE A 140 -7.90 21.72 -0.59
CA ILE A 140 -7.37 22.38 0.60
C ILE A 140 -7.38 21.38 1.76
N MET A 141 -6.26 21.30 2.47
CA MET A 141 -6.13 20.50 3.68
C MET A 141 -6.85 21.18 4.84
N VAL A 142 -7.66 20.41 5.56
CA VAL A 142 -8.30 20.87 6.80
C VAL A 142 -7.24 20.85 7.89
N LYS A 143 -6.90 22.01 8.46
CA LYS A 143 -6.06 22.06 9.65
C LYS A 143 -6.86 21.48 10.81
N SER A 144 -6.36 20.40 11.41
CA SER A 144 -6.81 19.99 12.73
C SER A 144 -6.48 21.15 13.67
N ASN A 145 -7.50 21.84 14.17
CA ASN A 145 -7.32 22.68 15.35
C ASN A 145 -6.91 21.74 16.49
N GLU A 146 -5.74 21.99 17.08
CA GLU A 146 -5.31 21.39 18.35
C GLU A 146 -6.36 21.60 19.45
#